data_AF-A0A9X3F041-F1
#
_entry.id   AF-A0A9X3F041-F1
#
_cell.length_a   1.000
_cell.length_b   1.000
_cell.length_c   1.000
_cell.angle_alpha   90.00
_cell.angle_beta   90.00
_cell.angle_gamma   90.00
#
_symmetry.space_group_name_H-M   'P 1'
#
loop_
_entity.id
_entity.type
_entity.pdbx_description
1 polymer ?
#
loop_
_entity_poly.entity_id
_entity_poly.type
_entity_poly.pdbx_seq_one_letter_code
_entity_poly.pdbx_strand_id
1 'polypeptide(L)'
;MIRLRLTCSAALLVTGPTLVGCVAEKNLDVAGASEGGSETDTTTSPAWPGTGGASLAAGGSGSTTTTGEPEEPPTGGSTGAAETSTGESASSTSTTTDDTSGSSGEDVPAPLSFATDIQPIFADYCTCHGDGQPEPDLGVGRAYDNIVGVPSNDVKGMLLVAPGAYEDSYLWHKIAGSHSQVGGAGKRMPPNDELQPGDMAAIQQWIVEGALP
;
A
#
# COMPACT_ATOMS: atom_id res chain seq x y z
N MET A 1 37.25 29.23 -30.88
CA MET A 1 37.33 27.76 -31.04
C MET A 1 38.20 27.21 -29.90
N ILE A 2 37.61 26.61 -28.87
CA ILE A 2 38.34 26.06 -27.72
C ILE A 2 37.86 24.63 -27.55
N ARG A 3 38.76 23.64 -27.69
CA ARG A 3 38.45 22.22 -27.56
C ARG A 3 38.71 21.76 -26.12
N LEU A 4 37.65 21.69 -25.32
CA LEU A 4 37.73 21.12 -23.97
C LEU A 4 37.93 19.60 -24.09
N ARG A 5 39.03 19.07 -23.55
CA ARG A 5 39.34 17.63 -23.59
C ARG A 5 38.73 16.92 -22.39
N LEU A 6 37.79 16.02 -22.66
CA LEU A 6 37.16 15.16 -21.68
C LEU A 6 38.08 13.97 -21.36
N THR A 7 38.74 13.97 -20.20
CA THR A 7 39.56 12.83 -19.76
C THR A 7 38.71 11.78 -19.06
N CYS A 8 38.30 10.76 -19.81
CA CYS A 8 37.71 9.56 -19.25
C CYS A 8 38.75 8.79 -18.42
N SER A 9 38.57 8.68 -17.11
CA SER A 9 39.40 7.85 -16.24
C SER A 9 38.71 6.51 -16.01
N ALA A 10 39.01 5.55 -16.87
CA ALA A 10 38.61 4.15 -16.66
C ALA A 10 39.48 3.55 -15.55
N ALA A 11 38.92 3.42 -14.33
CA ALA A 11 39.55 2.66 -13.27
C ALA A 11 39.41 1.16 -13.57
N LEU A 12 40.55 0.45 -13.61
CA LEU A 12 40.60 -0.96 -13.97
C LEU A 12 39.97 -1.87 -12.91
N LEU A 13 39.36 -2.97 -13.37
CA LEU A 13 38.89 -4.08 -12.55
C LEU A 13 40.04 -4.66 -11.69
N VAL A 14 39.80 -4.85 -10.40
CA VAL A 14 40.57 -5.78 -9.56
C VAL A 14 39.70 -7.00 -9.29
N THR A 15 40.06 -8.11 -9.93
CA THR A 15 39.53 -9.44 -9.63
C THR A 15 40.34 -10.09 -8.51
N GLY A 16 39.66 -10.75 -7.56
CA GLY A 16 40.36 -11.48 -6.50
C GLY A 16 39.44 -11.97 -5.38
N PRO A 17 38.98 -13.23 -5.40
CA PRO A 17 38.27 -13.83 -4.27
C PRO A 17 39.28 -14.31 -3.23
N THR A 18 39.06 -13.99 -1.95
CA THR A 18 39.64 -14.76 -0.84
C THR A 18 38.53 -15.23 0.10
N LEU A 19 38.55 -16.52 0.35
CA LEU A 19 37.51 -17.27 1.03
C LEU A 19 37.94 -17.44 2.50
N VAL A 20 37.29 -16.71 3.41
CA VAL A 20 37.38 -16.95 4.85
C VAL A 20 35.99 -17.31 5.35
N GLY A 21 35.75 -18.61 5.45
CA GLY A 21 34.58 -19.12 6.15
C GLY A 21 34.81 -19.05 7.65
N CYS A 22 33.96 -18.32 8.36
CA CYS A 22 33.82 -18.43 9.81
C CYS A 22 32.68 -19.40 10.11
N VAL A 23 32.99 -20.71 10.12
CA VAL A 23 32.11 -21.68 10.79
C VAL A 23 32.18 -21.41 12.27
N ALA A 24 31.07 -20.92 12.84
CA ALA A 24 30.87 -20.79 14.28
C ALA A 24 30.02 -21.96 14.77
N GLU A 25 30.64 -23.13 14.85
CA GLU A 25 30.05 -24.31 15.46
C GLU A 25 29.81 -24.09 16.96
N LYS A 26 28.54 -23.90 17.34
CA LYS A 26 28.09 -23.95 18.74
C LYS A 26 27.20 -25.16 18.96
N ASN A 27 27.83 -26.31 19.13
CA ASN A 27 27.27 -27.35 19.98
C ASN A 27 27.76 -27.08 21.41
N LEU A 28 26.85 -26.90 22.37
CA LEU A 28 27.09 -27.30 23.75
C LEU A 28 25.78 -27.52 24.51
N ASP A 29 25.70 -28.72 25.07
CA ASP A 29 24.93 -29.18 26.23
C ASP A 29 23.39 -29.14 26.25
N VAL A 30 22.88 -30.36 26.04
CA VAL A 30 21.68 -30.92 26.65
C VAL A 30 21.66 -30.74 28.19
N ALA A 31 20.53 -30.25 28.72
CA ALA A 31 20.14 -30.45 30.10
C ALA A 31 18.63 -30.76 30.14
N GLY A 32 18.27 -31.96 30.59
CA GLY A 32 16.89 -32.44 30.63
C GLY A 32 16.24 -32.33 32.01
N ALA A 33 14.99 -31.88 32.04
CA ALA A 33 13.96 -32.15 33.04
C ALA A 33 12.62 -32.04 32.28
N SER A 34 11.82 -33.07 32.04
CA SER A 34 11.35 -34.22 32.84
C SER A 34 10.22 -33.87 33.82
N GLU A 35 9.01 -34.26 33.39
CA GLU A 35 7.77 -34.48 34.15
C GLU A 35 6.97 -33.27 34.68
N GLY A 36 5.64 -33.38 34.55
CA GLY A 36 4.69 -32.38 35.07
C GLY A 36 3.39 -32.25 34.27
N GLY A 37 2.70 -33.35 33.97
CA GLY A 37 1.34 -33.28 33.41
C GLY A 37 0.29 -33.06 34.51
N SER A 38 -0.69 -32.21 34.26
CA SER A 38 -2.05 -32.31 34.83
C SER A 38 -3.02 -31.50 34.00
N GLU A 39 -4.17 -32.09 33.72
CA GLU A 39 -5.32 -31.47 33.08
C GLU A 39 -5.91 -30.28 33.84
N THR A 40 -6.46 -29.31 33.11
CA THR A 40 -7.79 -28.75 33.39
C THR A 40 -8.48 -28.35 32.10
N ASP A 41 -9.52 -29.10 31.72
CA ASP A 41 -10.50 -28.69 30.72
C ASP A 41 -11.34 -27.52 31.29
N THR A 42 -11.53 -26.44 30.53
CA THR A 42 -12.62 -25.48 30.79
C THR A 42 -13.11 -24.90 29.47
N THR A 43 -14.00 -25.65 28.83
CA THR A 43 -15.01 -25.10 27.94
C THR A 43 -15.76 -23.94 28.62
N THR A 44 -15.68 -22.72 28.08
CA THR A 44 -16.70 -21.67 28.29
C THR A 44 -16.69 -20.69 27.10
N SER A 45 -17.58 -20.93 26.14
CA SER A 45 -18.09 -19.85 25.28
C SER A 45 -19.19 -19.10 26.03
N PRO A 46 -19.25 -17.76 25.93
CA PRO A 46 -20.50 -17.04 26.03
C PRO A 46 -20.93 -16.57 24.64
N ALA A 47 -21.86 -17.31 24.03
CA ALA A 47 -22.60 -16.81 22.88
C ALA A 47 -23.40 -15.57 23.28
N TRP A 48 -23.36 -14.50 22.50
CA TRP A 48 -24.27 -13.37 22.66
C TRP A 48 -25.53 -13.60 21.82
N PRO A 49 -26.72 -13.75 22.44
CA PRO A 49 -27.96 -13.86 21.70
C PRO A 49 -28.38 -12.48 21.18
N GLY A 50 -28.66 -12.40 19.88
CA GLY A 50 -29.53 -11.34 19.38
C GLY A 50 -31.00 -11.69 19.65
N THR A 51 -31.84 -10.71 19.99
CA THR A 51 -33.20 -10.49 19.46
C THR A 51 -34.02 -9.53 20.33
N GLY A 52 -34.86 -8.72 19.68
CA GLY A 52 -36.11 -8.19 20.25
C GLY A 52 -36.02 -6.85 20.99
N GLY A 53 -36.96 -5.95 20.70
CA GLY A 53 -37.10 -4.71 21.48
C GLY A 53 -37.65 -3.49 20.74
N ALA A 54 -38.62 -3.63 19.83
CA ALA A 54 -39.37 -2.45 19.38
C ALA A 54 -40.20 -1.92 20.56
N SER A 55 -40.13 -0.62 20.83
CA SER A 55 -41.14 0.06 21.65
C SER A 55 -41.46 1.43 21.08
N LEU A 56 -42.75 1.75 21.12
CA LEU A 56 -43.41 2.84 20.42
C LEU A 56 -43.88 3.90 21.43
N ALA A 57 -44.34 5.05 20.91
CA ALA A 57 -45.10 6.13 21.57
C ALA A 57 -44.33 7.13 22.45
N ALA A 58 -44.82 8.36 22.69
CA ALA A 58 -45.64 9.30 21.89
C ALA A 58 -45.81 10.64 22.68
N GLY A 59 -46.06 11.76 21.98
CA GLY A 59 -46.35 13.10 22.53
C GLY A 59 -45.11 14.02 22.50
N GLY A 60 -45.10 15.23 21.93
CA GLY A 60 -46.18 16.22 21.69
C GLY A 60 -46.16 17.28 22.81
N SER A 61 -46.20 18.60 22.61
CA SER A 61 -46.38 19.51 21.45
C SER A 61 -45.83 20.90 21.85
N GLY A 62 -45.53 21.91 21.01
CA GLY A 62 -45.59 22.12 19.55
C GLY A 62 -45.83 23.61 19.20
N SER A 63 -45.78 23.99 17.91
CA SER A 63 -45.88 25.37 17.37
C SER A 63 -44.66 26.29 17.64
N THR A 64 -44.26 27.22 16.77
CA THR A 64 -45.10 28.09 15.90
C THR A 64 -44.68 28.20 14.43
N THR A 65 -45.71 28.30 13.59
CA THR A 65 -45.74 28.74 12.18
C THR A 65 -44.95 30.03 11.88
N THR A 66 -44.31 30.10 10.70
CA THR A 66 -44.41 31.28 9.85
C THR A 66 -44.51 30.88 8.37
N THR A 67 -45.30 31.63 7.60
CA THR A 67 -45.68 31.30 6.21
C THR A 67 -44.90 32.19 5.24
N GLY A 68 -44.41 31.61 4.15
CA GLY A 68 -43.79 32.34 3.03
C GLY A 68 -43.70 31.44 1.79
N GLU A 69 -44.52 31.77 0.78
CA GLU A 69 -44.63 31.05 -0.50
C GLU A 69 -43.56 31.50 -1.53
N PRO A 70 -43.48 30.91 -2.75
CA PRO A 70 -42.21 30.69 -3.44
C PRO A 70 -41.94 31.69 -4.57
N GLU A 71 -40.69 31.72 -5.05
CA GLU A 71 -40.38 32.05 -6.44
C GLU A 71 -39.42 31.03 -7.05
N GLU A 72 -39.74 30.60 -8.27
CA GLU A 72 -38.91 29.74 -9.13
C GLU A 72 -38.39 30.58 -10.33
N PRO A 73 -37.69 30.02 -11.34
CA PRO A 73 -36.31 30.38 -11.63
C PRO A 73 -36.13 31.33 -12.82
N PRO A 74 -34.94 31.94 -13.00
CA PRO A 74 -34.53 32.50 -14.28
C PRO A 74 -33.72 31.49 -15.11
N THR A 75 -34.32 31.01 -16.20
CA THR A 75 -33.59 30.45 -17.34
C THR A 75 -32.86 31.57 -18.10
N GLY A 76 -31.63 31.34 -18.55
CA GLY A 76 -30.92 32.27 -19.43
C GLY A 76 -29.75 31.63 -20.17
N GLY A 77 -29.79 31.68 -21.50
CA GLY A 77 -28.66 31.27 -22.35
C GLY A 77 -28.51 32.21 -23.55
N SER A 78 -27.31 32.30 -24.11
CA SER A 78 -27.08 32.80 -25.47
C SER A 78 -25.71 32.40 -26.01
N THR A 79 -25.72 31.50 -27.00
CA THR A 79 -25.04 31.62 -28.30
C THR A 79 -23.63 32.23 -28.43
N GLY A 80 -22.69 31.43 -28.94
CA GLY A 80 -21.50 31.85 -29.69
C GLY A 80 -21.29 30.90 -30.87
N ALA A 81 -20.94 31.41 -32.06
CA ALA A 81 -21.08 30.69 -33.33
C ALA A 81 -19.83 29.92 -33.81
N ALA A 82 -19.99 29.16 -34.90
CA ALA A 82 -18.91 28.51 -35.67
C ALA A 82 -17.91 29.53 -36.25
N GLU A 83 -16.72 29.14 -36.74
CA GLU A 83 -16.52 28.57 -38.07
C GLU A 83 -15.31 27.59 -38.16
N THR A 84 -15.56 26.42 -38.77
CA THR A 84 -14.91 25.90 -39.99
C THR A 84 -13.39 26.06 -40.21
N SER A 85 -12.69 24.93 -40.36
CA SER A 85 -11.51 24.78 -41.24
C SER A 85 -11.27 23.33 -41.66
N THR A 86 -11.21 23.09 -42.97
CA THR A 86 -11.09 21.78 -43.64
C THR A 86 -9.64 21.31 -43.75
N GLY A 87 -9.38 19.99 -43.71
CA GLY A 87 -8.07 19.40 -43.98
C GLY A 87 -8.21 17.94 -44.42
N GLU A 88 -7.78 17.62 -45.63
CA GLU A 88 -8.16 16.40 -46.36
C GLU A 88 -7.10 15.29 -46.34
N SER A 89 -7.52 14.08 -46.71
CA SER A 89 -6.74 12.83 -46.71
C SER A 89 -5.41 12.87 -47.47
N ALA A 90 -4.44 12.07 -46.99
CA ALA A 90 -3.55 11.33 -47.88
C ALA A 90 -3.15 9.96 -47.29
N SER A 91 -3.48 8.90 -48.04
CA SER A 91 -2.97 7.54 -47.83
C SER A 91 -1.46 7.47 -48.07
N SER A 92 -0.77 6.56 -47.38
CA SER A 92 0.53 6.03 -47.82
C SER A 92 0.68 4.57 -47.40
N THR A 93 0.41 3.68 -48.35
CA THR A 93 0.45 2.23 -48.21
C THR A 93 1.85 1.69 -48.51
N SER A 94 2.41 0.90 -47.58
CA SER A 94 3.41 -0.18 -47.79
C SER A 94 4.74 0.15 -48.49
N THR A 95 5.88 -0.31 -47.98
CA THR A 95 6.25 -1.74 -48.09
C THR A 95 7.42 -2.15 -47.18
N THR A 96 7.50 -3.47 -46.97
CA THR A 96 8.39 -4.23 -46.08
C THR A 96 9.83 -4.37 -46.56
N THR A 97 10.78 -4.44 -45.63
CA THR A 97 11.81 -5.51 -45.41
C THR A 97 12.70 -5.03 -44.25
N ASP A 98 12.99 -5.79 -43.21
CA ASP A 98 13.85 -6.98 -43.24
C ASP A 98 13.61 -7.90 -42.03
N ASP A 99 13.93 -9.18 -42.15
CA ASP A 99 13.75 -10.19 -41.10
C ASP A 99 14.78 -10.04 -39.96
N THR A 100 14.29 -9.86 -38.73
CA THR A 100 14.97 -10.40 -37.55
C THR A 100 13.92 -10.94 -36.60
N SER A 101 13.70 -12.26 -36.69
CA SER A 101 12.93 -13.02 -35.71
C SER A 101 13.73 -13.14 -34.41
N GLY A 102 13.81 -12.03 -33.69
CA GLY A 102 14.13 -12.02 -32.28
C GLY A 102 12.85 -12.38 -31.52
N SER A 103 12.78 -13.60 -30.99
CA SER A 103 11.75 -13.98 -30.01
C SER A 103 12.04 -13.28 -28.69
N SER A 104 11.82 -11.97 -28.64
CA SER A 104 11.56 -11.26 -27.41
C SER A 104 10.24 -11.80 -26.87
N GLY A 105 10.31 -12.85 -26.05
CA GLY A 105 9.26 -13.04 -25.07
C GLY A 105 9.23 -11.77 -24.23
N GLU A 106 8.05 -11.19 -24.03
CA GLU A 106 7.88 -10.03 -23.16
C GLU A 106 8.53 -10.36 -21.81
N ASP A 107 9.64 -9.68 -21.49
CA ASP A 107 10.32 -9.78 -20.21
C ASP A 107 9.45 -9.05 -19.18
N VAL A 108 8.36 -9.71 -18.78
CA VAL A 108 7.49 -9.22 -17.71
C VAL A 108 8.36 -9.28 -16.44
N PRO A 109 8.61 -8.14 -15.77
CA PRO A 109 9.40 -8.14 -14.56
C PRO A 109 8.77 -9.08 -13.53
N ALA A 110 9.62 -9.77 -12.77
CA ALA A 110 9.15 -10.62 -11.68
C ALA A 110 8.32 -9.79 -10.68
N PRO A 111 7.24 -10.35 -10.11
CA PRO A 111 6.44 -9.65 -9.12
C PRO A 111 7.25 -9.36 -7.86
N LEU A 112 6.90 -8.29 -7.17
CA LEU A 112 7.59 -7.84 -5.97
C LEU A 112 7.31 -8.79 -4.79
N SER A 113 8.35 -9.08 -4.01
CA SER A 113 8.25 -9.82 -2.75
C SER A 113 8.35 -8.90 -1.56
N PHE A 114 7.63 -9.21 -0.48
CA PHE A 114 7.72 -8.41 0.74
C PHE A 114 9.14 -8.45 1.31
N ALA A 115 9.75 -9.64 1.38
CA ALA A 115 11.04 -9.84 2.00
C ALA A 115 12.20 -9.10 1.30
N THR A 116 12.22 -9.03 -0.04
CA THR A 116 13.32 -8.37 -0.78
C THR A 116 13.07 -6.91 -1.06
N ASP A 117 11.82 -6.51 -1.32
CA ASP A 117 11.54 -5.23 -1.96
C ASP A 117 10.85 -4.24 -1.01
N ILE A 118 10.02 -4.72 -0.08
CA ILE A 118 9.19 -3.87 0.79
C ILE A 118 9.73 -3.75 2.21
N GLN A 119 10.24 -4.84 2.79
CA GLN A 119 10.81 -4.81 4.13
C GLN A 119 12.01 -3.84 4.26
N PRO A 120 12.90 -3.64 3.26
CA PRO A 120 13.93 -2.60 3.32
C PRO A 120 13.34 -1.19 3.39
N ILE A 121 12.30 -0.89 2.60
CA ILE A 121 11.62 0.41 2.62
C ILE A 121 11.08 0.70 4.03
N PHE A 122 10.47 -0.29 4.69
CA PHE A 122 10.00 -0.13 6.07
C PHE A 122 11.15 -0.02 7.09
N ALA A 123 12.28 -0.70 6.86
CA ALA A 123 13.46 -0.58 7.72
C ALA A 123 14.10 0.83 7.64
N ASP A 124 14.05 1.48 6.47
CA ASP A 124 14.60 2.82 6.25
C ASP A 124 13.63 3.92 6.72
N TYR A 125 12.37 3.88 6.25
CA TYR A 125 11.39 4.96 6.46
C TYR A 125 10.50 4.80 7.71
N CYS A 126 10.27 3.57 8.16
CA CYS A 126 9.28 3.26 9.20
C CYS A 126 9.91 2.85 10.55
N THR A 127 11.14 3.28 10.83
CA THR A 127 11.89 2.95 12.06
C THR A 127 11.18 3.23 13.40
N CYS A 128 10.16 4.08 13.42
CA CYS A 128 9.31 4.29 14.60
C CYS A 128 8.38 3.10 14.91
N HIS A 129 8.18 2.17 13.98
CA HIS A 129 7.31 1.00 14.07
C HIS A 129 8.14 -0.28 14.23
N GLY A 130 8.77 -0.44 15.38
CA GLY A 130 9.60 -1.62 15.70
C GLY A 130 9.70 -1.88 17.20
N ASP A 131 10.00 -3.13 17.57
CA ASP A 131 10.33 -3.58 18.94
C ASP A 131 9.50 -2.94 20.07
N GLY A 132 8.17 -3.08 19.98
CA GLY A 132 7.24 -2.58 21.00
C GLY A 132 6.93 -1.07 20.94
N GLN A 133 7.35 -0.38 19.88
CA GLN A 133 6.82 0.94 19.47
C GLN A 133 5.63 0.75 18.52
N PRO A 134 4.80 1.79 18.27
CA PRO A 134 3.34 1.64 18.10
C PRO A 134 2.93 0.71 16.96
N GLU A 135 1.84 -0.03 17.20
CA GLU A 135 1.31 -1.00 16.24
C GLU A 135 0.90 -0.36 14.89
N PRO A 136 1.03 -1.08 13.77
CA PRO A 136 1.65 -2.41 13.65
C PRO A 136 3.18 -2.35 13.82
N ASP A 137 3.78 -3.43 14.33
CA ASP A 137 5.24 -3.60 14.37
C ASP A 137 5.73 -4.01 12.97
N LEU A 138 6.49 -3.12 12.32
CA LEU A 138 7.06 -3.26 10.98
C LEU A 138 8.52 -3.75 11.00
N GLY A 139 8.97 -4.27 12.15
CA GLY A 139 10.29 -4.87 12.31
C GLY A 139 10.50 -6.13 11.46
N VAL A 140 11.75 -6.34 11.08
CA VAL A 140 12.20 -7.46 10.22
C VAL A 140 11.76 -8.81 10.80
N GLY A 141 11.11 -9.61 9.96
CA GLY A 141 10.62 -10.95 10.32
C GLY A 141 9.31 -10.96 11.12
N ARG A 142 8.62 -9.81 11.25
CA ARG A 142 7.30 -9.70 11.89
C ARG A 142 6.30 -8.87 11.08
N ALA A 143 6.80 -7.88 10.34
CA ALA A 143 6.01 -6.91 9.59
C ALA A 143 4.91 -7.50 8.70
N TYR A 144 5.21 -8.54 7.92
CA TYR A 144 4.25 -9.16 6.98
C TYR A 144 3.00 -9.67 7.70
N ASP A 145 3.20 -10.54 8.69
CA ASP A 145 2.12 -11.17 9.48
C ASP A 145 1.32 -10.13 10.30
N ASN A 146 1.93 -8.98 10.61
CA ASN A 146 1.31 -7.88 11.35
C ASN A 146 0.44 -6.95 10.48
N ILE A 147 0.51 -7.01 9.14
CA ILE A 147 -0.19 -6.06 8.26
C ILE A 147 -1.05 -6.73 7.17
N VAL A 148 -0.63 -7.86 6.59
CA VAL A 148 -1.30 -8.44 5.43
C VAL A 148 -2.54 -9.22 5.88
N GLY A 149 -3.72 -8.77 5.43
CA GLY A 149 -5.00 -9.35 5.87
C GLY A 149 -5.42 -8.97 7.29
N VAL A 150 -4.65 -8.12 7.99
CA VAL A 150 -4.92 -7.73 9.38
C VAL A 150 -5.88 -6.52 9.42
N PRO A 151 -6.95 -6.53 10.24
CA PRO A 151 -7.85 -5.37 10.36
C PRO A 151 -7.17 -4.11 10.91
N SER A 152 -7.54 -2.94 10.39
CA SER A 152 -7.09 -1.66 10.93
C SER A 152 -7.79 -1.34 12.26
N ASN A 153 -6.99 -0.97 13.27
CA ASN A 153 -7.48 -0.46 14.54
C ASN A 153 -8.05 0.98 14.43
N ASP A 154 -7.54 1.77 13.48
CA ASP A 154 -7.97 3.17 13.25
C ASP A 154 -9.27 3.25 12.42
N VAL A 155 -9.48 2.33 11.47
CA VAL A 155 -10.62 2.36 10.52
C VAL A 155 -11.33 1.02 10.49
N LYS A 156 -12.51 0.97 11.13
CA LYS A 156 -13.33 -0.25 11.18
C LYS A 156 -13.79 -0.69 9.79
N GLY A 157 -13.52 -1.95 9.46
CA GLY A 157 -13.91 -2.57 8.18
C GLY A 157 -12.86 -2.45 7.08
N MET A 158 -11.74 -1.76 7.33
CA MET A 158 -10.59 -1.67 6.42
C MET A 158 -9.44 -2.55 6.95
N LEU A 159 -8.61 -3.09 6.05
CA LEU A 159 -7.40 -3.83 6.41
C LEU A 159 -6.19 -2.89 6.50
N LEU A 160 -5.14 -3.26 7.22
CA LEU A 160 -3.85 -2.57 7.17
C LEU A 160 -3.25 -2.68 5.76
N VAL A 161 -3.15 -3.91 5.24
CA VAL A 161 -2.92 -4.21 3.82
C VAL A 161 -3.99 -5.18 3.33
N ALA A 162 -4.70 -4.79 2.28
CA ALA A 162 -5.67 -5.61 1.55
C ALA A 162 -5.03 -6.12 0.24
N PRO A 163 -4.70 -7.43 0.14
CA PRO A 163 -4.16 -8.03 -1.08
C PRO A 163 -5.00 -7.72 -2.33
N GLY A 164 -4.37 -7.19 -3.37
CA GLY A 164 -4.99 -6.79 -4.63
C GLY A 164 -5.68 -5.42 -4.64
N ALA A 165 -5.80 -4.75 -3.48
CA ALA A 165 -6.58 -3.51 -3.33
C ALA A 165 -5.86 -2.47 -2.48
N TYR A 166 -4.98 -1.68 -3.11
CA TYR A 166 -4.24 -0.62 -2.43
C TYR A 166 -5.16 0.51 -1.90
N GLU A 167 -6.31 0.76 -2.54
CA GLU A 167 -7.33 1.72 -2.10
C GLU A 167 -8.18 1.22 -0.91
N ASP A 168 -8.13 -0.07 -0.60
CA ASP A 168 -8.74 -0.68 0.60
C ASP A 168 -7.69 -0.95 1.71
N SER A 169 -6.46 -0.44 1.54
CA SER A 169 -5.33 -0.66 2.44
C SER A 169 -5.03 0.57 3.30
N TYR A 170 -5.28 0.48 4.61
CA TYR A 170 -5.08 1.62 5.52
C TYR A 170 -3.61 2.08 5.61
N LEU A 171 -2.66 1.16 5.47
CA LEU A 171 -1.23 1.48 5.41
C LEU A 171 -0.93 2.40 4.21
N TRP A 172 -1.52 2.11 3.05
CA TRP A 172 -1.40 2.98 1.87
C TRP A 172 -1.88 4.40 2.16
N HIS A 173 -3.06 4.53 2.78
CA HIS A 173 -3.59 5.84 3.14
C HIS A 173 -2.74 6.60 4.16
N LYS A 174 -2.09 5.89 5.09
CA LYS A 174 -1.15 6.49 6.04
C LYS A 174 0.11 7.01 5.36
N ILE A 175 0.66 6.32 4.35
CA ILE A 175 1.84 6.78 3.60
C ILE A 175 1.52 7.85 2.55
N ALA A 176 0.39 7.73 1.86
CA ALA A 176 -0.10 8.73 0.90
C ALA A 176 -0.72 9.99 1.54
N GLY A 177 -0.86 10.03 2.87
CA GLY A 177 -1.45 11.16 3.60
C GLY A 177 -2.96 11.35 3.41
N SER A 178 -3.64 10.38 2.82
CA SER A 178 -5.09 10.34 2.56
C SER A 178 -5.90 9.69 3.69
N HIS A 179 -5.26 9.27 4.79
CA HIS A 179 -5.89 8.56 5.92
C HIS A 179 -7.11 9.27 6.52
N SER A 180 -7.15 10.60 6.50
CA SER A 180 -8.32 11.37 6.97
C SER A 180 -9.54 11.27 6.06
N GLN A 181 -9.34 10.98 4.77
CA GLN A 181 -10.42 10.83 3.78
C GLN A 181 -11.18 9.51 3.97
N VAL A 182 -10.52 8.48 4.50
CA VAL A 182 -11.10 7.17 4.83
C VAL A 182 -11.51 7.06 6.31
N GLY A 183 -11.64 8.19 7.01
CA GLY A 183 -12.09 8.24 8.41
C GLY A 183 -11.01 7.87 9.45
N GLY A 184 -9.76 7.71 9.04
CA GLY A 184 -8.64 7.40 9.93
C GLY A 184 -8.08 8.62 10.66
N ALA A 185 -7.25 8.35 11.68
CA ALA A 185 -6.73 9.35 12.61
C ALA A 185 -5.20 9.52 12.54
N GLY A 186 -4.71 10.55 13.24
CA GLY A 186 -3.28 10.84 13.37
C GLY A 186 -2.71 11.66 12.21
N LYS A 187 -1.40 11.53 12.00
CA LYS A 187 -0.65 12.17 10.90
C LYS A 187 -0.34 11.15 9.79
N ARG A 188 0.03 11.65 8.61
CA ARG A 188 0.75 10.85 7.59
C ARG A 188 1.99 10.22 8.25
N MET A 189 2.27 8.98 7.91
CA MET A 189 3.53 8.30 8.25
C MET A 189 4.40 8.16 7.00
N PRO A 190 5.71 8.36 7.05
CA PRO A 190 6.46 8.87 8.20
C PRO A 190 6.12 10.36 8.45
N PRO A 191 6.26 10.82 9.70
CA PRO A 191 5.84 12.17 10.07
C PRO A 191 6.80 13.26 9.58
N ASN A 192 8.09 12.95 9.47
CA ASN A 192 9.17 13.91 9.19
C ASN A 192 9.90 13.66 7.87
N ASP A 193 9.71 12.49 7.27
CA ASP A 193 10.29 12.08 6.00
C ASP A 193 9.17 11.50 5.12
N GLU A 194 9.26 11.62 3.81
CA GLU A 194 8.28 11.08 2.88
C GLU A 194 9.00 10.03 2.01
N LEU A 195 8.35 8.88 1.81
CA LEU A 195 8.88 7.82 0.97
C LEU A 195 9.17 8.38 -0.43
N GLN A 196 10.24 7.92 -1.08
CA GLN A 196 10.51 8.39 -2.43
C GLN A 196 9.40 7.90 -3.37
N PRO A 197 9.16 8.59 -4.49
CA PRO A 197 8.13 8.17 -5.46
C PRO A 197 8.31 6.73 -5.96
N GLY A 198 9.55 6.23 -6.00
CA GLY A 198 9.86 4.83 -6.33
C GLY A 198 9.42 3.85 -5.24
N ASP A 199 9.64 4.18 -3.97
CA ASP A 199 9.27 3.33 -2.82
C ASP A 199 7.75 3.28 -2.64
N MET A 200 7.08 4.43 -2.82
CA MET A 200 5.62 4.52 -2.88
C MET A 200 5.07 3.64 -4.02
N ALA A 201 5.65 3.72 -5.22
CA ALA A 201 5.23 2.89 -6.34
C ALA A 201 5.48 1.39 -6.09
N ALA A 202 6.60 1.02 -5.45
CA ALA A 202 6.91 -0.37 -5.09
C ALA A 202 5.88 -0.93 -4.10
N ILE A 203 5.54 -0.19 -3.03
CA ILE A 203 4.48 -0.61 -2.09
C ILE A 203 3.13 -0.73 -2.80
N GLN A 204 2.77 0.25 -3.63
CA GLN A 204 1.50 0.21 -4.37
C GLN A 204 1.41 -1.03 -5.26
N GLN A 205 2.46 -1.28 -6.04
CA GLN A 205 2.55 -2.41 -6.97
C GLN A 205 2.50 -3.75 -6.22
N TRP A 206 3.28 -3.89 -5.15
CA TRP A 206 3.28 -5.09 -4.30
C TRP A 206 1.88 -5.40 -3.73
N ILE A 207 1.15 -4.38 -3.25
CA ILE A 207 -0.23 -4.59 -2.77
C ILE A 207 -1.13 -5.06 -3.93
N VAL A 208 -1.07 -4.39 -5.09
CA VAL A 208 -1.86 -4.74 -6.28
C VAL A 208 -1.55 -6.15 -6.81
N GLU A 209 -0.30 -6.60 -6.71
CA GLU A 209 0.15 -7.95 -7.08
C GLU A 209 -0.29 -9.04 -6.08
N GLY A 210 -0.99 -8.66 -5.00
CA GLY A 210 -1.54 -9.59 -4.02
C GLY A 210 -0.75 -9.68 -2.72
N ALA A 211 0.12 -8.70 -2.44
CA ALA A 211 0.93 -8.62 -1.22
C ALA A 211 1.72 -9.90 -0.93
N LEU A 212 2.55 -10.33 -1.90
CA LEU A 212 3.32 -11.57 -1.83
C LEU A 212 4.42 -11.51 -0.73
N PRO A 213 4.69 -12.61 0.01
CA PRO A 213 5.73 -12.64 1.04
C PRO A 213 7.16 -12.56 0.47
#